data_AF-A0A821KY57-F1
#
_entry.id   AF-A0A821KY57-F1
#
_cell.length_a   1.000
_cell.length_b   1.000
_cell.length_c   1.000
_cell.angle_alpha   90.00
_cell.angle_beta   90.00
_cell.angle_gamma   90.00
#
_symmetry.space_group_name_H-M   'P 1'
#
loop_
_entity.id
_entity.type
_entity.pdbx_description
1 polymer ?
#
loop_
_entity_poly.entity_id
_entity_poly.type
_entity_poly.pdbx_seq_one_letter_code
_entity_poly.pdbx_strand_id
1 'polypeptide(L)'
;PYIHPNQLNVLHQEVRRQSIEKFRCARKMGGEQMSQNYQQDLDNEITELYLNYQKHNDSKNVFAFSRTPTTFISSMVLCYLIAGILDAVWLGGINFIFMFAFWVCFVLLSVWLYTKYSGEYAEIGEYIDYFADVIWNNGFQPVYSKCLRSAMRSVLGHTKVE
;
A
#
# COMPACT_ATOMS: atom_id res chain seq x y z
N PRO A 1 -8.59 8.83 7.25
CA PRO A 1 -8.65 7.39 7.60
C PRO A 1 -9.17 6.58 6.42
N TYR A 2 -8.63 5.38 6.18
CA TYR A 2 -9.17 4.45 5.19
C TYR A 2 -10.58 4.00 5.61
N ILE A 3 -11.51 3.95 4.66
CA ILE A 3 -12.87 3.46 4.85
C ILE A 3 -13.04 2.21 3.99
N HIS A 4 -13.65 1.16 4.54
CA HIS A 4 -13.88 -0.07 3.79
C HIS A 4 -14.78 0.19 2.56
N PRO A 5 -14.51 -0.40 1.38
CA PRO A 5 -15.25 -0.12 0.14
C PRO A 5 -16.77 -0.28 0.27
N ASN A 6 -17.22 -1.31 1.00
CA ASN A 6 -18.64 -1.53 1.27
C ASN A 6 -19.27 -0.38 2.08
N GLN A 7 -18.57 0.12 3.10
CA GLN A 7 -19.03 1.26 3.90
C GLN A 7 -19.00 2.56 3.09
N LEU A 8 -17.99 2.73 2.22
CA LEU A 8 -17.88 3.87 1.32
C LEU A 8 -19.03 3.90 0.31
N ASN A 9 -19.42 2.76 -0.25
CA ASN A 9 -20.55 2.65 -1.17
C ASN A 9 -21.89 2.97 -0.49
N VAL A 10 -22.13 2.44 0.72
CA VAL A 10 -23.33 2.76 1.51
C VAL A 10 -23.42 4.26 1.79
N LEU A 11 -22.31 4.89 2.20
CA LEU A 11 -22.25 6.34 2.42
C LEU A 11 -22.48 7.13 1.12
N HIS A 12 -21.91 6.68 0.00
CA HIS A 12 -22.14 7.30 -1.30
C HIS A 12 -23.61 7.25 -1.70
N GLN A 13 -24.27 6.09 -1.57
CA GLN A 13 -25.69 5.95 -1.88
C GLN A 13 -26.55 6.88 -1.04
N GLU A 14 -26.26 6.99 0.26
CA GLU A 14 -27.01 7.87 1.15
C GLU A 14 -26.80 9.36 0.81
N VAL A 15 -25.57 9.79 0.57
CA VAL A 15 -25.27 11.18 0.17
C VAL A 15 -25.87 11.50 -1.20
N ARG A 16 -25.78 10.58 -2.17
CA ARG A 16 -26.40 10.73 -3.49
C ARG A 16 -27.91 10.91 -3.35
N ARG A 17 -28.58 10.07 -2.55
CA ARG A 17 -30.01 10.16 -2.27
C ARG A 17 -30.39 11.52 -1.68
N GLN A 18 -29.68 11.98 -0.65
CA GLN A 18 -29.92 13.28 -0.02
C GLN A 18 -29.70 14.46 -0.97
N SER A 19 -28.68 14.41 -1.82
CA SER A 19 -28.39 15.45 -2.81
C SER A 19 -29.47 15.55 -3.87
N ILE A 20 -29.96 14.42 -4.39
CA ILE A 20 -31.07 14.38 -5.36
C ILE A 20 -32.38 14.86 -4.72
N GLU A 21 -32.65 14.49 -3.47
CA GLU A 21 -33.81 14.95 -2.72
C GLU A 21 -33.78 16.48 -2.56
N LYS A 22 -32.64 17.05 -2.13
CA LYS A 22 -32.45 18.51 -2.05
C LYS A 22 -32.64 19.20 -3.41
N PHE A 23 -32.11 18.61 -4.48
CA PHE A 23 -32.28 19.14 -5.83
C PHE A 23 -33.76 19.14 -6.26
N ARG A 24 -34.54 18.14 -5.87
CA ARG A 24 -35.98 18.07 -6.16
C ARG A 24 -36.80 19.06 -5.34
N CYS A 25 -36.47 19.25 -4.07
CA CYS A 25 -37.18 20.18 -3.18
C CYS A 25 -36.90 21.66 -3.51
N ALA A 26 -35.83 21.97 -4.24
CA ALA A 26 -35.52 23.33 -4.67
C ALA A 26 -36.58 23.84 -5.67
N ARG A 27 -37.09 25.05 -5.45
CA ARG A 27 -38.07 25.69 -6.34
C ARG A 27 -37.38 26.09 -7.65
N LYS A 28 -37.74 25.44 -8.75
CA LYS A 28 -37.14 25.63 -10.08
C LYS A 28 -38.10 26.37 -11.03
N MET A 29 -37.55 27.24 -11.86
CA MET A 29 -38.25 27.82 -13.02
C MET A 29 -37.82 27.07 -14.28
N GLY A 30 -38.76 26.81 -15.21
CA GLY A 30 -38.53 25.95 -16.37
C GLY A 30 -39.12 24.55 -16.16
N GLY A 31 -39.86 24.05 -17.15
CA GLY A 31 -40.66 22.83 -17.05
C GLY A 31 -39.87 21.56 -16.69
N GLU A 32 -40.59 20.47 -16.39
CA GLU A 32 -40.02 19.24 -15.84
C GLU A 32 -38.87 18.65 -16.67
N GLN A 33 -38.92 18.77 -18.00
CA GLN A 33 -37.88 18.26 -18.90
C GLN A 33 -36.51 18.94 -18.67
N MET A 34 -36.49 20.25 -18.43
CA MET A 34 -35.24 20.97 -18.18
C MET A 34 -34.67 20.60 -16.80
N SER A 35 -35.55 20.44 -15.80
CA SER A 35 -35.14 19.95 -14.49
C SER A 35 -34.63 18.50 -14.51
N GLN A 36 -35.11 17.66 -15.43
CA GLN A 36 -34.66 16.27 -15.56
C GLN A 36 -33.23 16.19 -16.11
N ASN A 37 -32.92 16.98 -17.13
CA ASN A 37 -31.56 17.04 -17.69
C ASN A 37 -30.54 17.46 -16.64
N TYR A 38 -30.81 18.54 -15.90
CA TYR A 38 -29.92 18.97 -14.81
C TYR A 38 -29.83 17.97 -13.65
N GLN A 39 -30.89 17.20 -13.38
CA GLN A 39 -30.83 16.14 -12.38
C GLN A 39 -29.92 15.01 -12.85
N GLN A 40 -29.93 14.69 -14.14
CA GLN A 40 -29.05 13.67 -14.74
C GLN A 40 -27.59 14.12 -14.76
N ASP A 41 -27.34 15.39 -15.11
CA ASP A 41 -26.00 15.98 -15.06
C ASP A 41 -25.44 15.96 -13.62
N LEU A 42 -26.26 16.34 -12.63
CA LEU A 42 -25.90 16.26 -11.22
C LEU A 42 -25.57 14.82 -10.79
N ASP A 43 -26.36 13.85 -11.25
CA ASP A 43 -26.13 12.44 -10.93
C ASP A 43 -24.79 11.92 -11.49
N ASN A 44 -24.48 12.33 -12.72
CA ASN A 44 -23.22 12.02 -13.39
C ASN A 44 -22.04 12.65 -12.64
N GLU A 45 -22.14 13.93 -12.25
CA GLU A 45 -21.08 14.63 -11.51
C GLU A 45 -20.84 14.02 -10.12
N ILE A 46 -21.91 13.63 -9.41
CA ILE A 46 -21.81 12.90 -8.14
C ILE A 46 -21.11 11.55 -8.32
N THR A 47 -21.40 10.85 -9.42
CA THR A 47 -20.79 9.55 -9.74
C THR A 47 -19.30 9.72 -10.07
N GLU A 48 -18.93 10.74 -10.84
CA GLU A 48 -17.54 11.05 -11.17
C GLU A 48 -16.73 11.43 -9.90
N LEU A 49 -17.31 12.26 -9.04
CA LEU A 49 -16.72 12.59 -7.74
C LEU A 49 -16.52 11.34 -6.88
N TYR A 50 -17.49 10.42 -6.86
CA TYR A 50 -17.35 9.15 -6.15
C TYR A 50 -16.18 8.32 -6.65
N LEU A 51 -15.99 8.20 -7.97
CA LEU A 51 -14.84 7.49 -8.55
C LEU A 51 -13.51 8.14 -8.10
N ASN A 52 -13.45 9.47 -8.04
CA ASN A 52 -12.28 10.18 -7.53
C ASN A 52 -12.07 9.96 -6.02
N TYR A 53 -13.13 9.95 -5.22
CA TYR A 53 -13.04 9.65 -3.78
C TYR A 53 -12.65 8.19 -3.51
N GLN A 54 -13.11 7.25 -4.33
CA GLN A 54 -12.71 5.85 -4.27
C GLN A 54 -11.21 5.72 -4.53
N LYS A 55 -10.70 6.30 -5.63
CA LYS A 55 -9.26 6.35 -5.92
C LYS A 55 -8.45 7.00 -4.79
N HIS A 56 -8.97 8.07 -4.19
CA HIS A 56 -8.30 8.76 -3.08
C HIS A 56 -8.35 7.97 -1.75
N ASN A 57 -9.37 7.13 -1.56
CA ASN A 57 -9.46 6.22 -0.42
C ASN A 57 -8.50 5.03 -0.59
N ASP A 58 -8.39 4.51 -1.81
CA ASP A 58 -7.46 3.44 -2.15
C ASP A 58 -6.00 3.90 -2.04
N SER A 59 -5.70 5.14 -2.43
CA SER A 59 -4.35 5.72 -2.23
C SER A 59 -3.99 5.90 -0.74
N LYS A 60 -4.98 6.09 0.14
CA LYS A 60 -4.76 6.07 1.60
C LYS A 60 -4.49 4.65 2.14
N ASN A 61 -4.94 3.61 1.43
CA ASN A 61 -4.62 2.22 1.77
C ASN A 61 -3.16 1.88 1.42
N VAL A 62 -2.57 2.52 0.40
CA VAL A 62 -1.15 2.35 0.02
C VAL A 62 -0.18 2.69 1.16
N PHE A 63 -0.52 3.66 2.03
CA PHE A 63 0.27 3.97 3.22
C PHE A 63 0.20 2.89 4.31
N ALA A 64 -0.91 2.13 4.41
CA ALA A 64 -0.99 0.98 5.32
C ALA A 64 -0.09 -0.18 4.85
N PHE A 65 0.14 -0.30 3.55
CA PHE A 65 1.04 -1.31 2.96
C PHE A 65 2.49 -0.84 2.79
N SER A 66 2.90 0.30 3.35
CA SER A 66 4.28 0.82 3.22
C SER A 66 5.36 -0.16 3.71
N ARG A 67 5.00 -1.16 4.51
CA ARG A 67 5.92 -2.18 5.02
C ARG A 67 6.44 -3.09 3.89
N THR A 68 5.59 -3.55 3.00
CA THR A 68 5.94 -4.47 1.90
C THR A 68 7.05 -3.91 1.00
N PRO A 69 6.96 -2.69 0.43
CA PRO A 69 8.05 -2.14 -0.38
C PRO A 69 9.32 -1.94 0.45
N THR A 70 9.22 -1.51 1.71
CA THR A 70 10.40 -1.38 2.59
C THR A 70 11.10 -2.72 2.80
N THR A 71 10.36 -3.81 2.99
CA THR A 71 10.95 -5.16 3.21
C THR A 71 11.67 -5.67 1.97
N PHE A 72 11.07 -5.56 0.78
CA PHE A 72 11.69 -6.00 -0.47
C PHE A 72 12.92 -5.17 -0.82
N ILE A 73 12.84 -3.84 -0.70
CA ILE A 73 14.00 -2.96 -0.93
C ILE A 73 15.12 -3.26 0.07
N SER A 74 14.81 -3.42 1.35
CA SER A 74 15.81 -3.77 2.37
C SER A 74 16.45 -5.14 2.08
N SER A 75 15.65 -6.11 1.63
CA SER A 75 16.12 -7.46 1.26
C SER A 75 17.07 -7.39 0.06
N MET A 76 16.70 -6.62 -0.96
CA MET A 76 17.54 -6.39 -2.14
C MET A 76 18.88 -5.76 -1.76
N VAL A 77 18.88 -4.74 -0.91
CA VAL A 77 20.13 -4.11 -0.42
C VAL A 77 20.99 -5.14 0.33
N LEU A 78 20.40 -5.93 1.22
CA LEU A 78 21.11 -6.99 1.95
C LEU A 78 21.73 -8.03 1.02
N CYS A 79 20.97 -8.56 0.08
CA CYS A 79 21.46 -9.53 -0.91
C CYS A 79 22.60 -8.94 -1.75
N TYR A 80 22.48 -7.68 -2.18
CA TYR A 80 23.51 -6.99 -2.95
C TYR A 80 24.81 -6.78 -2.15
N LEU A 81 24.69 -6.39 -0.87
CA LEU A 81 25.86 -6.24 0.02
C LEU A 81 26.57 -7.58 0.26
N ILE A 82 25.82 -8.66 0.52
CA ILE A 82 26.39 -10.00 0.70
C ILE A 82 27.06 -10.46 -0.59
N ALA A 83 26.41 -10.27 -1.74
CA ALA A 83 26.98 -10.56 -3.05
C ALA A 83 28.29 -9.82 -3.29
N GLY A 84 28.36 -8.51 -2.98
CA GLY A 84 29.58 -7.71 -3.10
C GLY A 84 30.72 -8.20 -2.20
N ILE A 85 30.41 -8.64 -0.96
CA ILE A 85 31.40 -9.24 -0.06
C ILE A 85 31.91 -10.58 -0.62
N LEU A 86 31.02 -11.43 -1.14
CA LEU A 86 31.39 -12.72 -1.72
C LEU A 86 32.25 -12.57 -2.97
N ASP A 87 31.95 -11.57 -3.80
CA ASP A 87 32.73 -11.24 -4.99
C ASP A 87 34.14 -10.77 -4.62
N ALA A 88 34.27 -9.97 -3.55
CA ALA A 88 35.57 -9.55 -3.01
C ALA A 88 36.42 -10.72 -2.48
N VAL A 89 35.79 -11.81 -2.01
CA VAL A 89 36.47 -13.04 -1.54
C VAL A 89 36.72 -14.02 -2.72
N TRP A 90 36.38 -13.64 -3.95
CA TRP A 90 36.51 -14.47 -5.16
C TRP A 90 35.62 -15.73 -5.16
N LEU A 91 34.51 -15.69 -4.43
CA LEU A 91 33.51 -16.78 -4.36
C LEU A 91 32.41 -16.61 -5.43
N GLY A 92 32.83 -16.53 -6.70
CA GLY A 92 31.95 -16.20 -7.82
C GLY A 92 30.73 -17.12 -8.00
N GLY A 93 30.84 -18.40 -7.64
CA GLY A 93 29.72 -19.35 -7.77
C GLY A 93 28.54 -19.03 -6.85
N ILE A 94 28.80 -18.56 -5.62
CA ILE A 94 27.74 -18.24 -4.65
C ILE A 94 27.13 -16.87 -4.95
N ASN A 95 27.90 -15.95 -5.54
CA ASN A 95 27.44 -14.62 -5.95
C ASN A 95 26.20 -14.70 -6.86
N PHE A 96 26.19 -15.62 -7.84
CA PHE A 96 25.04 -15.82 -8.74
C PHE A 96 23.73 -16.14 -8.02
N ILE A 97 23.78 -16.89 -6.91
CA ILE A 97 22.58 -17.23 -6.14
C ILE A 97 21.98 -15.99 -5.48
N PHE A 98 22.82 -15.13 -4.89
CA PHE A 98 22.38 -13.89 -4.26
C PHE A 98 21.88 -12.86 -5.28
N MET A 99 22.54 -12.77 -6.44
CA MET A 99 22.09 -11.93 -7.55
C MET A 99 20.77 -12.43 -8.15
N PHE A 100 20.59 -13.74 -8.29
CA PHE A 100 19.30 -14.31 -8.71
C PHE A 100 18.19 -13.99 -7.69
N ALA A 101 18.46 -14.18 -6.39
CA ALA A 101 17.51 -13.84 -5.33
C ALA A 101 17.14 -12.33 -5.34
N PHE A 102 18.09 -11.45 -5.63
CA PHE A 102 17.85 -10.03 -5.83
C PHE A 102 16.85 -9.79 -6.98
N TRP A 103 17.08 -10.40 -8.15
CA TRP A 103 16.18 -10.26 -9.31
C TRP A 103 14.78 -10.79 -9.03
N VAL A 104 14.67 -11.90 -8.29
CA VAL A 104 13.37 -12.42 -7.84
C VAL A 104 12.64 -11.39 -6.96
N CYS A 105 13.32 -10.78 -5.99
CA CYS A 105 12.73 -9.73 -5.14
C CYS A 105 12.28 -8.51 -5.97
N PHE A 106 13.06 -8.12 -6.98
CA PHE A 106 12.73 -7.00 -7.87
C PHE A 106 11.47 -7.28 -8.71
N VAL A 107 11.36 -8.48 -9.28
CA VAL A 107 10.18 -8.89 -10.04
C VAL A 107 8.95 -8.95 -9.13
N LEU A 108 9.07 -9.53 -7.93
CA LEU A 108 7.98 -9.56 -6.94
C LEU A 108 7.51 -8.15 -6.55
N LEU A 109 8.44 -7.22 -6.35
CA LEU A 109 8.11 -5.82 -6.06
C LEU A 109 7.41 -5.14 -7.24
N SER A 110 7.84 -5.44 -8.47
CA SER A 110 7.22 -4.90 -9.69
C SER A 110 5.82 -5.45 -9.91
N VAL A 111 5.60 -6.76 -9.69
CA VAL A 111 4.28 -7.40 -9.72
C VAL A 111 3.39 -6.82 -8.62
N TRP A 112 3.92 -6.64 -7.41
CA TRP A 112 3.19 -5.99 -6.32
C TRP A 112 2.76 -4.56 -6.70
N LEU A 113 3.67 -3.75 -7.24
CA LEU A 113 3.37 -2.40 -7.71
C LEU A 113 2.28 -2.41 -8.79
N TYR A 114 2.35 -3.37 -9.71
CA TYR A 114 1.34 -3.55 -10.75
C TYR A 114 -0.02 -3.91 -10.16
N THR A 115 -0.12 -4.84 -9.21
CA THR A 115 -1.40 -5.20 -8.57
C THR A 115 -2.04 -4.00 -7.85
N LYS A 116 -1.23 -3.16 -7.18
CA LYS A 116 -1.73 -1.95 -6.50
C LYS A 116 -2.10 -0.83 -7.49
N TYR A 117 -1.43 -0.73 -8.64
CA TYR A 117 -1.74 0.28 -9.67
C TYR A 117 -2.94 -0.11 -10.52
N SER A 118 -3.01 -1.37 -10.95
CA SER A 118 -4.08 -1.90 -11.82
C SER A 118 -5.37 -2.15 -11.04
N GLY A 119 -5.29 -2.47 -9.75
CA GLY A 119 -6.44 -2.89 -8.93
C GLY A 119 -7.05 -4.24 -9.34
N GLU A 120 -6.52 -4.88 -10.38
CA GLU A 120 -6.92 -6.18 -10.88
C GLU A 120 -6.03 -7.26 -10.27
N TYR A 121 -6.60 -8.43 -9.95
CA TYR A 121 -5.91 -9.53 -9.25
C TYR A 121 -5.35 -9.14 -7.86
N ALA A 122 -6.17 -8.48 -7.03
CA ALA A 122 -5.80 -8.10 -5.66
C ALA A 122 -5.31 -9.28 -4.81
N GLU A 123 -5.83 -10.49 -5.06
CA GLU A 123 -5.40 -11.73 -4.39
C GLU A 123 -3.88 -11.99 -4.55
N ILE A 124 -3.31 -11.73 -5.74
CA ILE A 124 -1.87 -11.90 -5.99
C ILE A 124 -1.06 -10.91 -5.14
N GLY A 125 -1.56 -9.68 -4.99
CA GLY A 125 -0.96 -8.67 -4.13
C GLY A 125 -0.95 -9.09 -2.66
N GLU A 126 -2.04 -9.71 -2.18
CA GLU A 126 -2.13 -10.23 -0.81
C GLU A 126 -1.16 -11.38 -0.54
N TYR A 127 -0.95 -12.30 -1.49
CA TYR A 127 0.07 -13.34 -1.36
C TYR A 127 1.47 -12.74 -1.26
N ILE A 128 1.77 -11.70 -2.05
CA ILE A 128 3.07 -11.02 -1.98
C ILE A 128 3.24 -10.27 -0.65
N ASP A 129 2.19 -9.62 -0.16
CA ASP A 129 2.18 -8.99 1.17
C ASP A 129 2.45 -10.03 2.28
N TYR A 130 1.85 -11.22 2.21
CA TYR A 130 2.14 -12.32 3.14
C TYR A 130 3.61 -12.77 3.07
N PHE A 131 4.16 -12.95 1.86
CA PHE A 131 5.58 -13.29 1.69
C PHE A 131 6.51 -12.23 2.29
N ALA A 132 6.18 -10.95 2.11
CA ALA A 132 6.93 -9.83 2.68
C ALA A 132 6.91 -9.86 4.22
N ASP A 133 5.77 -10.15 4.83
CA ASP A 133 5.66 -10.30 6.29
C ASP A 133 6.49 -11.50 6.79
N VAL A 134 6.53 -12.61 6.06
CA VAL A 134 7.38 -13.76 6.39
C VAL A 134 8.86 -13.37 6.37
N ILE A 135 9.31 -12.62 5.36
CA ILE A 135 10.70 -12.13 5.27
C ILE A 135 11.00 -11.17 6.42
N TRP A 136 10.09 -10.25 6.72
CA TRP A 136 10.24 -9.29 7.79
C TRP A 136 10.37 -9.96 9.16
N ASN A 137 9.44 -10.86 9.48
CA ASN A 137 9.37 -11.49 10.79
C ASN A 137 10.50 -12.49 11.02
N ASN A 138 10.94 -13.21 9.98
CA ASN A 138 12.00 -14.23 10.11
C ASN A 138 13.41 -13.67 9.89
N GLY A 139 13.58 -12.66 9.05
CA GLY A 139 14.89 -12.10 8.71
C GLY A 139 15.19 -10.82 9.49
N PHE A 140 14.39 -9.78 9.24
CA PHE A 140 14.68 -8.43 9.73
C PHE A 140 14.41 -8.27 11.23
N GLN A 141 13.23 -8.67 11.70
CA GLN A 141 12.82 -8.51 13.09
C GLN A 141 13.80 -9.12 14.12
N PRO A 142 14.32 -10.36 13.95
CA PRO A 142 15.29 -10.90 14.89
C PRO A 142 16.62 -10.13 14.86
N VAL A 143 17.08 -9.67 13.69
CA VAL A 143 18.30 -8.86 13.56
C VAL A 143 18.13 -7.51 14.24
N TYR A 144 17.04 -6.80 13.97
CA TYR A 144 16.72 -5.53 14.62
C TYR A 144 16.57 -5.69 16.13
N SER A 145 15.85 -6.72 16.60
CA SER A 145 15.66 -6.93 18.04
C SER A 145 16.95 -7.33 18.76
N LYS A 146 17.88 -8.04 18.10
CA LYS A 146 19.21 -8.36 18.63
C LYS A 146 20.08 -7.10 18.70
N CYS A 147 20.12 -6.31 17.62
CA CYS A 147 20.87 -5.06 17.57
C CYS A 147 20.36 -4.06 18.62
N LEU A 148 19.04 -3.85 18.69
CA LEU A 148 18.41 -2.96 19.66
C LEU A 148 18.67 -3.42 21.10
N ARG A 149 18.58 -4.72 21.38
CA ARG A 149 18.92 -5.26 22.70
C ARG A 149 20.40 -5.07 23.05
N SER A 150 21.30 -5.20 22.09
CA SER A 150 22.73 -4.94 22.33
C SER A 150 22.99 -3.45 22.55
N ALA A 151 22.39 -2.56 21.75
CA ALA A 151 22.49 -1.12 21.95
C ALA A 151 21.91 -0.67 23.31
N MET A 152 20.70 -1.15 23.68
CA MET A 152 20.11 -0.89 24.99
C MET A 152 20.98 -1.41 26.14
N ARG A 153 21.60 -2.59 26.00
CA ARG A 153 22.54 -3.12 26.99
C ARG A 153 23.77 -2.24 27.15
N SER A 154 24.33 -1.73 26.06
CA SER A 154 25.46 -0.79 26.13
C SER A 154 25.06 0.52 26.84
N VAL A 155 23.89 1.08 26.52
CA VAL A 155 23.39 2.31 27.15
C VAL A 155 23.10 2.12 28.64
N LEU A 156 22.44 1.02 29.03
CA LEU A 156 22.14 0.70 30.43
C LEU A 156 23.38 0.31 31.25
N GLY A 157 24.41 -0.25 30.61
CA GLY A 157 25.71 -0.51 31.24
C GLY A 157 26.42 0.77 31.66
N HIS A 158 26.21 1.88 30.93
CA HIS A 158 26.74 3.19 31.30
C HIS A 158 25.96 3.88 32.42
N THR A 159 24.72 3.47 32.73
CA THR A 159 23.89 4.10 33.78
C THR A 159 24.04 3.48 35.18
N LYS A 160 24.80 2.37 35.31
CA LYS A 160 25.01 1.66 36.59
C LYS A 160 26.33 2.01 37.29
N VAL A 161 27.04 3.03 36.81
CA VAL A 161 28.31 3.50 37.39
C VAL A 161 28.18 4.99 37.72
N GLU A 162 27.23 5.33 38.58
CA GLU A 162 27.24 6.57 39.39
C GLU A 162 26.72 6.24 40.79
#